data_AF-A0A838QIX4-F1
#
_entry.id   AF-A0A838QIX4-F1
#
_cell.length_a   1.000
_cell.length_b   1.000
_cell.length_c   1.000
_cell.angle_alpha   90.00
_cell.angle_beta   90.00
_cell.angle_gamma   90.00
#
_symmetry.space_group_name_H-M   'P 1'
#
loop_
_entity.id
_entity.type
_entity.pdbx_description
1 polymer ?
#
loop_
_entity_poly.entity_id
_entity_poly.type
_entity_poly.pdbx_seq_one_letter_code
_entity_poly.pdbx_strand_id
1 'polypeptide(L)'
;MPAAGSRTTLDHTIDIETPEMVVVSYAVAGVASRVLAGLIDLVICLVALVVFAVAMVTMAPAVAGAVVSRTSASWALSILILAQFAILWGYYVLLEGLRDGQTLGKRWLGLRVVKDGGYSVSLGASAVRNLLRLVDYQPG
;
A
#
# COMPACT_ATOMS: atom_id res chain seq x y z
N MET A 1 -4.11 47.97 -4.42
CA MET A 1 -3.20 47.33 -3.44
C MET A 1 -3.95 47.22 -2.12
N PRO A 2 -4.04 46.01 -1.56
CA PRO A 2 -3.11 45.64 -0.51
C PRO A 2 -2.31 44.39 -0.89
N ALA A 3 -1.03 44.39 -0.52
CA ALA A 3 -0.16 43.23 -0.61
C ALA A 3 -0.62 42.18 0.42
N ALA A 4 -1.34 41.16 -0.02
CA ALA A 4 -1.58 39.98 0.79
C ALA A 4 -0.28 39.16 0.80
N GLY A 5 0.38 39.13 1.96
CA GLY A 5 1.68 38.51 2.13
C GLY A 5 1.69 37.07 1.62
N SER A 6 2.66 36.75 0.77
CA SER A 6 2.98 35.37 0.41
C SER A 6 3.47 34.67 1.67
N ARG A 7 2.54 34.01 2.37
CA ARG A 7 2.90 32.92 3.26
C ARG A 7 3.50 31.83 2.38
N THR A 8 4.82 31.79 2.29
CA THR A 8 5.59 30.64 1.82
C THR A 8 5.42 29.49 2.82
N THR A 9 4.20 28.98 2.96
CA THR A 9 4.02 27.61 3.42
C THR A 9 4.59 26.73 2.32
N LEU A 10 5.61 25.94 2.63
CA LEU A 10 6.20 24.92 1.73
C LEU A 10 5.21 23.78 1.39
N ASP A 11 3.91 24.06 1.46
CA ASP A 11 2.86 23.15 1.06
C ASP A 11 2.75 23.23 -0.45
N HIS A 12 3.33 22.24 -1.10
CA HIS A 12 3.23 22.09 -2.54
C HIS A 12 1.75 21.80 -2.85
N THR A 13 1.04 22.74 -3.45
CA THR A 13 -0.35 22.54 -3.88
C THR A 13 -0.39 22.16 -5.36
N ILE A 14 -1.37 21.34 -5.74
CA ILE A 14 -1.70 21.06 -7.15
C ILE A 14 -3.13 21.51 -7.39
N ASP A 15 -3.29 22.38 -8.38
CA ASP A 15 -4.57 22.89 -8.82
C ASP A 15 -5.13 21.95 -9.88
N ILE A 16 -6.35 21.47 -9.67
CA ILE A 16 -7.06 20.59 -10.59
C ILE A 16 -8.32 21.32 -11.07
N GLU A 17 -8.42 21.57 -12.37
CA GLU A 17 -9.64 22.06 -12.99
C GLU A 17 -10.64 20.91 -13.14
N THR A 18 -11.80 21.03 -12.48
CA THR A 18 -12.88 20.06 -12.65
C THR A 18 -13.74 20.39 -13.88
N PRO A 19 -14.52 19.42 -14.42
CA PRO A 19 -15.40 19.66 -15.57
C PRO A 19 -16.40 20.81 -15.40
N GLU A 20 -16.69 21.19 -14.15
CA GLU A 20 -17.56 22.30 -13.76
C GLU A 20 -16.85 23.68 -13.81
N MET A 21 -15.60 23.74 -14.30
CA MET A 21 -14.78 24.95 -14.39
C MET A 21 -14.47 25.58 -13.02
N VAL A 22 -14.37 24.74 -11.98
CA VAL A 22 -13.94 25.13 -10.64
C VAL A 22 -12.55 24.58 -10.38
N VAL A 23 -11.66 25.43 -9.89
CA VAL A 23 -10.30 25.02 -9.50
C VAL A 23 -10.32 24.47 -8.08
N VAL A 24 -9.91 23.23 -7.91
CA VAL A 24 -9.73 22.61 -6.60
C VAL A 24 -8.24 22.44 -6.33
N SER A 25 -7.74 23.14 -5.31
CA SER A 25 -6.35 23.05 -4.87
C SER A 25 -6.17 21.93 -3.84
N TYR A 26 -5.29 20.99 -4.13
CA TYR A 26 -4.94 19.88 -3.23
C TYR A 26 -3.55 20.09 -2.63
N ALA A 27 -3.43 20.00 -1.31
CA ALA A 27 -2.14 19.95 -0.63
C ALA A 27 -1.47 18.60 -0.88
N VAL A 28 -0.30 18.62 -1.51
CA VAL A 28 0.48 17.42 -1.81
C VAL A 28 1.18 16.98 -0.54
N ALA A 29 0.90 15.74 -0.13
CA ALA A 29 1.55 15.12 1.01
C ALA A 29 3.08 15.14 0.84
N GLY A 30 3.79 15.69 1.83
CA GLY A 30 5.25 15.76 1.85
C GLY A 30 5.90 14.37 1.82
N VAL A 31 7.12 14.27 1.29
CA VAL A 31 7.85 12.99 1.15
C VAL A 31 7.91 12.22 2.46
N ALA A 32 8.16 12.90 3.59
CA ALA A 32 8.21 12.30 4.92
C ALA A 32 6.90 11.59 5.31
N SER A 33 5.74 12.21 5.07
CA SER A 33 4.43 11.60 5.36
C SER A 33 4.16 10.36 4.50
N ARG A 34 4.59 10.36 3.23
CA ARG A 34 4.47 9.19 2.34
C ARG A 34 5.36 8.05 2.79
N VAL A 35 6.60 8.35 3.19
CA VAL A 35 7.54 7.37 3.74
C VAL A 35 6.99 6.78 5.03
N LEU A 36 6.47 7.61 5.94
CA LEU A 36 5.89 7.14 7.19
C LEU A 36 4.66 6.25 6.96
N ALA A 37 3.78 6.61 6.03
CA ALA A 37 2.67 5.76 5.62
C ALA A 37 3.15 4.39 5.12
N GLY A 38 4.18 4.40 4.27
CA GLY A 38 4.80 3.19 3.74
C GLY A 38 5.45 2.32 4.82
N LEU A 39 6.08 2.93 5.84
CA LEU A 39 6.65 2.21 6.98
C LEU A 39 5.56 1.55 7.83
N ILE A 40 4.46 2.25 8.10
CA ILE A 40 3.31 1.69 8.83
C ILE A 40 2.75 0.49 8.06
N ASP A 41 2.51 0.65 6.75
CA ASP A 41 2.01 -0.44 5.92
C ASP A 41 3.01 -1.62 5.85
N LEU A 42 4.32 -1.36 5.84
CA LEU A 42 5.35 -2.40 5.89
C LEU A 42 5.31 -3.18 7.20
N VAL A 43 5.15 -2.49 8.34
CA VAL A 43 5.00 -3.15 9.65
C VAL A 43 3.73 -4.00 9.68
N ILE A 44 2.61 -3.50 9.16
CA ILE A 44 1.35 -4.26 9.07
C ILE A 44 1.55 -5.53 8.25
N CYS A 45 2.16 -5.44 7.07
CA CYS A 45 2.43 -6.60 6.22
C CYS A 45 3.39 -7.60 6.90
N LEU A 46 4.42 -7.11 7.60
CA LEU A 46 5.37 -7.97 8.31
C LEU A 46 4.70 -8.71 9.46
N VAL A 47 3.88 -8.02 10.26
CA VAL A 47 3.10 -8.63 11.34
C VAL A 47 2.14 -9.69 10.77
N ALA A 48 1.43 -9.38 9.69
CA ALA A 48 0.54 -10.34 9.04
C ALA A 48 1.29 -11.60 8.55
N LEU A 49 2.48 -11.43 7.97
CA LEU A 49 3.32 -12.53 7.52
C LEU A 49 3.83 -13.38 8.69
N VAL A 50 4.29 -12.75 9.78
CA VAL A 50 4.73 -13.45 10.99
C VAL A 50 3.58 -14.23 11.63
N VAL A 51 2.40 -13.62 11.76
CA VAL A 51 1.20 -14.29 12.28
C VAL A 51 0.83 -15.50 11.41
N PHE A 52 0.87 -15.35 10.08
CA PHE A 52 0.62 -16.45 9.15
C PHE A 52 1.66 -17.58 9.31
N ALA A 53 2.95 -17.24 9.42
CA ALA A 53 4.02 -18.21 9.60
C ALA A 53 3.89 -18.97 10.95
N VAL A 54 3.58 -18.26 12.04
CA VAL A 54 3.33 -18.86 13.35
C VAL A 54 2.08 -19.75 13.32
N ALA A 55 1.01 -19.31 12.67
CA ALA A 55 -0.21 -20.11 12.50
C ALA A 55 0.09 -21.43 11.75
N MET A 56 0.88 -21.37 10.67
CA MET A 56 1.30 -22.56 9.94
C MET A 56 2.09 -23.55 10.82
N VAL A 57 3.03 -23.06 11.62
CA VAL A 57 3.85 -23.91 12.51
C VAL A 57 3.03 -24.49 13.68
N THR A 58 2.10 -23.73 14.24
CA THR A 58 1.29 -24.16 15.40
C THR A 58 0.10 -25.03 15.02
N MET A 59 -0.46 -24.86 13.82
CA MET A 59 -1.51 -25.71 13.27
C MET A 59 -0.96 -26.99 12.65
N ALA A 60 0.31 -27.01 12.21
CA ALA A 60 0.93 -28.19 11.62
C ALA A 60 0.88 -29.45 12.54
N PRO A 61 1.20 -29.38 13.86
CA PRO A 61 1.06 -30.52 14.77
C PRO A 61 -0.38 -31.01 14.95
N ALA A 62 -1.38 -30.12 14.87
CA ALA A 62 -2.80 -30.48 15.02
C ALA A 62 -3.34 -31.26 13.81
N VAL A 63 -2.70 -31.10 12.64
CA VAL A 63 -3.01 -31.85 11.41
C VAL A 63 -2.07 -33.05 11.24
N ALA A 64 -0.84 -32.97 11.77
CA ALA A 64 0.21 -33.96 11.59
C ALA A 64 0.26 -35.03 12.69
N GLY A 65 -0.85 -35.76 12.86
CA GLY A 65 -0.78 -37.13 13.38
C GLY A 65 -0.05 -38.11 12.43
N ALA A 66 0.38 -37.64 11.25
CA ALA A 66 1.01 -38.47 10.22
C ALA A 66 2.23 -37.76 9.57
N VAL A 67 3.41 -38.29 9.87
CA VAL A 67 4.62 -38.34 9.03
C VAL A 67 5.12 -37.02 8.42
N VAL A 68 6.04 -36.36 9.12
CA VAL A 68 6.87 -35.27 8.56
C VAL A 68 7.92 -35.88 7.62
N SER A 69 7.63 -35.85 6.32
CA SER A 69 8.57 -36.18 5.24
C SER A 69 9.25 -34.89 4.74
N ARG A 70 10.46 -34.97 4.14
CA ARG A 70 11.12 -33.82 3.48
C ARG A 70 10.24 -33.13 2.43
N THR A 71 9.25 -33.84 1.86
CA THR A 71 8.26 -33.29 0.95
C THR A 71 7.39 -32.22 1.63
N SER A 72 7.06 -32.35 2.92
CA SER A 72 6.23 -31.36 3.63
C SER A 72 6.93 -30.02 3.82
N ALA A 73 8.26 -30.02 3.99
CA ALA A 73 9.05 -28.80 4.13
C ALA A 73 9.06 -27.97 2.84
N SER A 74 9.21 -28.62 1.68
CA SER A 74 9.14 -27.93 0.38
C SER A 74 7.76 -27.31 0.12
N TRP A 75 6.68 -28.01 0.46
CA TRP A 75 5.32 -27.48 0.35
C TRP A 75 5.09 -26.29 1.30
N ALA A 76 5.56 -26.39 2.55
CA ALA A 76 5.45 -25.30 3.52
C ALA A 76 6.18 -24.03 3.04
N LEU A 77 7.39 -24.18 2.47
CA LEU A 77 8.13 -23.07 1.89
C LEU A 77 7.39 -22.45 0.71
N SER A 78 6.86 -23.26 -0.21
CA SER A 78 6.08 -22.77 -1.35
C SER A 78 4.84 -21.98 -0.91
N ILE A 79 4.10 -22.49 0.08
CA ILE A 79 2.94 -21.79 0.66
C ILE A 79 3.37 -20.47 1.30
N LEU A 80 4.49 -20.45 2.03
CA LEU A 80 5.00 -19.24 2.65
C LEU A 80 5.39 -18.18 1.62
N ILE A 81 6.04 -18.57 0.52
CA ILE A 81 6.41 -17.67 -0.57
C ILE A 81 5.15 -17.10 -1.25
N LEU A 82 4.16 -17.96 -1.55
CA LEU A 82 2.89 -17.52 -2.12
C LEU A 82 2.14 -16.57 -1.18
N ALA A 83 2.12 -16.87 0.13
CA ALA A 83 1.51 -16.00 1.12
C ALA A 83 2.24 -14.67 1.25
N GLN A 84 3.57 -14.67 1.23
CA GLN A 84 4.37 -13.45 1.21
C GLN A 84 4.03 -12.58 -0.01
N PHE A 85 3.95 -13.17 -1.20
CA PHE A 85 3.54 -12.46 -2.40
C PHE A 85 2.11 -11.92 -2.25
N ALA A 86 1.15 -12.75 -1.85
CA ALA A 86 -0.24 -12.34 -1.69
C ALA A 86 -0.42 -11.23 -0.64
N ILE A 87 0.30 -11.28 0.48
CA ILE A 87 0.24 -10.25 1.52
C ILE A 87 0.91 -8.97 1.04
N LEU A 88 2.15 -9.02 0.56
CA LEU A 88 2.88 -7.81 0.18
C LEU A 88 2.26 -7.10 -1.03
N TRP A 89 1.64 -7.85 -1.94
CA TRP A 89 1.07 -7.30 -3.17
C TRP A 89 -0.43 -7.11 -3.07
N GLY A 90 -1.14 -8.16 -2.66
CA GLY A 90 -2.59 -8.15 -2.55
C GLY A 90 -3.09 -7.14 -1.53
N TYR A 91 -2.38 -6.93 -0.41
CA TYR A 91 -2.76 -5.91 0.57
C TYR A 91 -2.87 -4.51 -0.04
N TYR A 92 -1.85 -4.08 -0.78
CA TYR A 92 -1.85 -2.75 -1.42
C TYR A 92 -2.91 -2.67 -2.51
N VAL A 93 -2.96 -3.66 -3.40
CA VAL A 93 -3.90 -3.64 -4.53
C VAL A 93 -5.36 -3.65 -4.07
N LEU A 94 -5.69 -4.52 -3.11
CA LEU A 94 -7.04 -4.65 -2.58
C LEU A 94 -7.44 -3.42 -1.78
N LEU A 95 -6.61 -2.96 -0.84
CA LEU A 95 -6.99 -1.81 -0.02
C LEU A 95 -7.05 -0.53 -0.83
N GLU A 96 -6.08 -0.27 -1.69
CA GLU A 96 -6.12 0.95 -2.50
C GLU A 96 -7.24 0.93 -3.54
N GLY A 97 -7.58 -0.22 -4.12
CA GLY A 97 -8.69 -0.30 -5.07
C GLY A 97 -10.07 -0.35 -4.43
N LEU A 98 -10.22 -0.91 -3.23
CA LEU A 98 -11.51 -1.00 -2.51
C LEU A 98 -11.78 0.21 -1.61
N ARG A 99 -10.75 0.94 -1.18
CA ARG A 99 -10.86 2.09 -0.27
C ARG A 99 -10.38 3.39 -0.90
N ASP A 100 -10.71 3.59 -2.18
CA ASP A 100 -10.50 4.87 -2.86
C ASP A 100 -9.06 5.43 -2.78
N GLY A 101 -8.07 4.55 -2.88
CA GLY A 101 -6.65 4.90 -2.84
C GLY A 101 -6.04 5.00 -1.45
N GLN A 102 -6.67 4.41 -0.42
CA GLN A 102 -6.17 4.43 0.96
C GLN A 102 -5.77 3.03 1.47
N THR A 103 -4.51 2.87 1.85
CA THR A 103 -4.03 1.78 2.71
C THR A 103 -4.27 2.12 4.19
N LEU A 104 -4.11 1.17 5.12
CA LEU A 104 -4.30 1.47 6.55
C LEU A 104 -3.30 2.53 7.05
N GLY A 105 -2.02 2.44 6.66
CA GLY A 105 -1.00 3.41 7.04
C GLY A 105 -1.28 4.80 6.47
N LYS A 106 -1.68 4.89 5.20
CA LYS A 106 -2.12 6.16 4.59
C LYS A 106 -3.32 6.73 5.32
N ARG A 107 -4.30 5.91 5.68
CA ARG A 107 -5.51 6.35 6.39
C ARG A 107 -5.21 6.92 7.77
N TRP A 108 -4.28 6.33 8.51
CA TRP A 108 -3.86 6.86 9.82
C TRP A 108 -3.21 8.24 9.71
N LEU A 109 -2.55 8.52 8.59
CA LEU A 109 -1.91 9.80 8.30
C LEU A 109 -2.80 10.75 7.48
N GLY A 110 -4.08 10.41 7.25
CA GLY A 110 -5.00 11.23 6.46
C GLY A 110 -4.65 11.33 4.98
N LEU A 111 -3.83 10.42 4.45
CA LEU A 111 -3.38 10.42 3.07
C LEU A 111 -4.33 9.63 2.17
N ARG A 112 -4.44 10.08 0.91
CA ARG A 112 -5.23 9.40 -0.12
C ARG A 112 -4.52 9.52 -1.46
N VAL A 113 -4.51 8.43 -2.23
CA VAL A 113 -4.08 8.47 -3.63
C VAL A 113 -5.27 8.76 -4.52
N VAL A 114 -5.15 9.76 -5.38
CA VAL A 114 -6.16 10.15 -6.37
C VAL A 114 -5.56 10.06 -7.77
N LYS A 115 -6.41 9.89 -8.77
CA LYS A 115 -6.02 10.02 -10.20
C LYS A 115 -5.99 11.49 -10.60
N ASP A 116 -5.42 11.78 -11.77
CA ASP A 116 -5.54 13.07 -12.42
C ASP A 116 -7.02 13.45 -12.53
N GLY A 117 -7.38 14.66 -12.10
CA GLY A 117 -8.78 15.10 -11.98
C GLY A 117 -9.45 14.83 -10.62
N GLY A 118 -8.75 14.23 -9.65
CA GLY A 118 -9.28 14.00 -8.29
C GLY A 118 -10.15 12.73 -8.14
N TYR A 119 -10.27 11.92 -9.19
CA TYR A 119 -11.07 10.69 -9.20
C TYR A 119 -10.45 9.59 -8.33
N SER A 120 -11.30 8.64 -7.91
CA SER A 120 -10.86 7.47 -7.15
C SER A 120 -9.99 6.52 -8.00
N VAL A 121 -9.11 5.81 -7.31
CA VAL A 121 -8.25 4.80 -7.91
C VAL A 121 -9.05 3.51 -8.06
N SER A 122 -9.14 2.98 -9.29
CA SER A 122 -9.75 1.68 -9.55
C SER A 122 -8.78 0.53 -9.20
N LEU A 123 -9.31 -0.67 -8.94
CA LEU A 123 -8.51 -1.87 -8.66
C LEU A 123 -7.43 -2.13 -9.72
N GLY A 124 -7.77 -2.05 -11.01
CA GLY A 124 -6.81 -2.23 -12.09
C GLY A 124 -5.70 -1.17 -12.10
N ALA A 125 -6.04 0.09 -11.82
CA ALA A 125 -5.05 1.16 -11.74
C ALA A 125 -4.12 1.00 -10.53
N SER A 126 -4.65 0.53 -9.39
CA SER A 126 -3.82 0.19 -8.22
C SER A 126 -2.91 -1.01 -8.50
N ALA A 127 -3.41 -2.05 -9.18
CA ALA A 127 -2.61 -3.21 -9.58
C ALA A 127 -1.42 -2.82 -10.47
N VAL A 128 -1.66 -2.03 -11.53
CA VAL A 128 -0.61 -1.53 -12.42
C VAL A 128 0.40 -0.70 -11.64
N ARG A 129 -0.04 0.22 -10.77
CA ARG A 129 0.86 1.02 -9.93
C ARG A 129 1.72 0.15 -9.01
N ASN A 130 1.13 -0.86 -8.38
CA ASN A 130 1.87 -1.73 -7.48
C ASN A 130 2.86 -2.62 -8.24
N LEU A 131 2.55 -3.03 -9.49
CA LEU A 131 3.48 -3.70 -10.41
C LEU A 131 4.63 -2.78 -10.84
N LEU A 132 4.33 -1.53 -11.22
CA LEU A 132 5.35 -0.54 -11.55
C LEU A 132 6.26 -0.24 -10.37
N ARG A 133 5.77 -0.33 -9.13
CA ARG A 133 6.60 -0.19 -7.93
C ARG A 133 7.83 -1.11 -7.94
N LEU A 134 7.71 -2.33 -8.48
CA LEU A 134 8.85 -3.26 -8.62
C LEU A 134 9.83 -2.82 -9.70
N VAL A 135 9.32 -2.19 -10.76
CA VAL A 135 10.13 -1.63 -11.85
C VAL A 135 10.87 -0.38 -11.34
N ASP A 136 10.20 0.48 -10.59
CA ASP A 136 10.77 1.69 -9.99
C ASP A 136 11.87 1.39 -8.94
N TYR A 137 11.89 0.18 -8.38
CA TYR A 137 12.98 -0.27 -7.50
C TYR A 137 14.27 -0.61 -8.27
N GLN A 138 14.25 -0.70 -9.61
CA GLN A 138 15.46 -0.86 -10.40
C GLN A 138 16.13 0.51 -10.57
N PRO A 139 17.35 0.71 -10.04
CA PRO A 139 18.13 1.89 -10.37
C PRO A 139 18.51 1.79 -11.86
N GLY A 140 18.00 2.72 -12.66
CA GLY A 140 18.31 2.92 -14.08
C GLY A 140 18.56 4.38 -14.36
#